data_AF-A0A7J7HRQ9-F1
#
_entry.id   AF-A0A7J7HRQ9-F1
#
_cell.length_a   1.000
_cell.length_b   1.000
_cell.length_c   1.000
_cell.angle_alpha   90.00
_cell.angle_beta   90.00
_cell.angle_gamma   90.00
#
_symmetry.space_group_name_H-M   'P 1'
#
loop_
_entity.id
_entity.type
_entity.pdbx_description
1 polymer ?
#
loop_
_entity_poly.entity_id
_entity_poly.type
_entity_poly.pdbx_seq_one_letter_code
_entity_poly.pdbx_strand_id
1 'polypeptide(L)'
;RPLSLCFSLDYSEDFPGNSSSELIGGDASGGGGGGDSSSGGVVTLVMAPKQPNTGLFVGLNKGHVVTKKELAPRPSDRKGKTSKRVHFVRTLIREVAGFAPYEKRITELLKVGKDKRALKVAKRKLGTHKRAKKKREEMSNVLRKMRSAGGGEKKK
;
A
#
# COMPACT_ATOMS: atom_id res chain seq x y z
N ARG A 1 33.85 32.16 -1.12
CA ARG A 1 32.93 32.73 -0.08
C ARG A 1 32.34 33.99 -0.70
N PRO A 2 31.04 33.97 -1.04
CA PRO A 2 29.95 34.41 -0.15
C PRO A 2 28.85 33.32 -0.07
N LEU A 3 28.33 32.90 1.09
CA LEU A 3 27.42 33.59 2.02
C LEU A 3 26.17 34.16 1.34
N SER A 4 25.26 33.26 0.95
CA SER A 4 23.83 33.56 0.84
C SER A 4 23.07 32.62 1.77
N LEU A 5 22.45 33.22 2.79
CA LEU A 5 21.53 32.58 3.71
C LEU A 5 20.32 31.99 2.97
N CYS A 6 20.02 30.72 3.24
CA CYS A 6 18.65 30.19 3.40
C CYS A 6 18.72 29.35 4.68
N PHE A 7 18.54 29.98 5.83
CA PHE A 7 17.27 30.06 6.55
C PHE A 7 16.67 28.68 6.84
N SER A 8 16.94 28.24 8.06
CA SER A 8 16.22 27.17 8.75
C SER A 8 14.72 27.35 8.58
N LEU A 9 14.05 26.30 8.12
CA LEU A 9 12.66 26.04 8.48
C LEU A 9 12.60 24.58 8.92
N ASP A 10 12.88 24.44 10.21
CA ASP A 10 12.13 23.64 11.16
C ASP A 10 11.34 22.46 10.58
N TYR A 11 12.03 21.35 10.69
CA TYR A 11 11.51 20.04 10.99
C TYR A 11 10.62 20.08 12.26
N SER A 12 9.30 20.16 12.10
CA SER A 12 8.29 19.62 13.02
C SER A 12 6.92 19.71 12.35
N GLU A 13 6.21 18.58 12.28
CA GLU A 13 4.75 18.41 12.37
C GLU A 13 4.44 16.93 12.07
N ASP A 14 3.85 16.31 13.08
CA ASP A 14 3.70 14.90 13.35
C ASP A 14 2.90 14.10 12.31
N PHE A 15 3.42 12.91 11.96
CA PHE A 15 2.59 11.77 11.57
C PHE A 15 2.95 10.59 12.49
N PRO A 16 1.97 10.02 13.22
CA PRO A 16 2.23 9.08 14.30
C PRO A 16 2.90 7.78 13.82
N GLY A 17 3.75 7.28 14.72
CA GLY A 17 4.76 6.26 14.50
C GLY A 17 4.25 4.92 13.98
N ASN A 18 5.08 4.31 13.14
CA ASN A 18 5.11 2.86 13.04
C ASN A 18 6.44 2.40 13.66
N SER A 19 6.42 2.27 14.98
CA SER A 19 7.49 1.69 15.80
C SER A 19 7.66 0.22 15.41
N SER A 20 8.70 -0.05 14.64
CA SER A 20 9.32 -1.36 14.57
C SER A 20 9.97 -1.63 15.92
N SER A 21 9.40 -2.52 16.74
CA SER A 21 10.12 -3.17 17.84
C SER A 21 10.42 -4.60 17.43
N GLU A 22 11.64 -4.81 16.95
CA GLU A 22 12.34 -6.08 17.17
C GLU A 22 12.49 -6.26 18.68
N LEU A 23 12.02 -7.38 19.24
CA LEU A 23 12.67 -7.97 20.39
C LEU A 23 12.64 -9.50 20.28
N ILE A 24 13.83 -9.99 20.56
CA ILE A 24 14.35 -11.35 20.56
C ILE A 24 13.65 -12.18 21.64
N GLY A 25 13.57 -13.50 21.40
CA GLY A 25 12.91 -14.47 22.26
C GLY A 25 13.56 -14.70 23.63
N GLY A 26 12.78 -15.32 24.51
CA GLY A 26 13.19 -15.83 25.80
C GLY A 26 12.03 -16.58 26.45
N ASP A 27 12.31 -17.78 26.90
CA ASP A 27 11.39 -18.89 27.15
C ASP A 27 10.67 -18.77 28.50
N ALA A 28 9.38 -19.11 28.56
CA ALA A 28 8.69 -19.42 29.81
C ALA A 28 7.55 -20.41 29.57
N SER A 29 7.82 -21.65 29.97
CA SER A 29 6.94 -22.81 30.04
C SER A 29 5.84 -22.68 31.10
N GLY A 30 4.65 -23.22 30.79
CA GLY A 30 3.57 -23.55 31.72
C GLY A 30 2.25 -22.88 31.32
N GLY A 31 1.11 -23.53 31.14
CA GLY A 31 0.69 -24.92 31.35
C GLY A 31 -0.82 -24.90 31.69
N GLY A 32 -1.65 -25.55 30.87
CA GLY A 32 -3.06 -25.89 31.12
C GLY A 32 -4.08 -24.78 30.76
N GLY A 33 -5.22 -25.03 30.11
CA GLY A 33 -5.82 -26.25 29.58
C GLY A 33 -7.24 -25.95 29.07
N GLY A 34 -7.75 -26.79 28.16
CA GLY A 34 -9.20 -27.01 27.92
C GLY A 34 -9.88 -26.30 26.74
N GLY A 35 -10.10 -27.05 25.64
CA GLY A 35 -11.34 -27.14 24.82
C GLY A 35 -11.92 -25.88 24.14
N ASP A 36 -12.52 -25.84 22.94
CA ASP A 36 -13.07 -26.85 22.03
C ASP A 36 -13.18 -26.24 20.60
N SER A 37 -13.10 -27.09 19.58
CA SER A 37 -13.79 -26.97 18.27
C SER A 37 -13.40 -25.87 17.25
N SER A 38 -12.74 -26.32 16.18
CA SER A 38 -13.19 -26.22 14.78
C SER A 38 -13.71 -24.87 14.24
N SER A 39 -12.82 -24.09 13.62
CA SER A 39 -12.89 -23.69 12.18
C SER A 39 -12.12 -22.39 11.93
N GLY A 40 -11.18 -22.46 10.98
CA GLY A 40 -10.34 -21.34 10.58
C GLY A 40 -11.17 -20.21 9.95
N GLY A 41 -11.06 -19.02 10.54
CA GLY A 41 -11.65 -17.79 10.02
C GLY A 41 -10.60 -16.70 9.99
N VAL A 42 -10.39 -16.13 8.81
CA VAL A 42 -9.51 -14.99 8.52
C VAL A 42 -9.62 -13.88 9.58
N VAL A 43 -8.48 -13.52 10.18
CA VAL A 43 -8.37 -12.32 11.02
C VAL A 43 -8.51 -11.07 10.14
N THR A 44 -9.75 -10.66 9.89
CA THR A 44 -10.03 -9.28 9.48
C THR A 44 -9.70 -8.39 10.68
N LEU A 45 -8.73 -7.49 10.53
CA LEU A 45 -8.49 -6.42 11.49
C LEU A 45 -9.78 -5.57 11.56
N VAL A 46 -10.62 -5.85 12.54
CA VAL A 46 -11.85 -5.09 12.81
C VAL A 46 -11.41 -3.70 13.24
N MET A 47 -11.56 -2.74 12.34
CA MET A 47 -11.40 -1.33 12.65
C MET A 47 -12.36 -1.00 13.79
N ALA A 48 -11.84 -0.48 14.91
CA ALA A 48 -12.61 -0.26 16.13
C ALA A 48 -13.94 0.45 15.83
N PRO A 49 -15.07 0.00 16.39
CA PRO A 49 -16.36 0.62 16.13
C PRO A 49 -16.30 2.08 16.55
N LYS A 50 -16.67 2.98 15.64
CA LYS A 50 -16.74 4.41 15.93
C LYS A 50 -17.72 4.60 17.10
N GLN A 51 -17.21 5.12 18.21
CA GLN A 51 -17.94 5.32 19.45
C GLN A 51 -19.31 5.99 19.19
N PRO A 52 -20.38 5.56 19.88
CA PRO A 52 -21.71 6.14 19.67
C PRO A 52 -21.68 7.64 19.95
N ASN A 53 -22.44 8.41 19.17
CA ASN A 53 -22.54 9.84 19.39
C ASN A 53 -23.11 10.09 20.80
N THR A 54 -22.48 10.96 21.58
CA THR A 54 -22.79 11.20 22.99
C THR A 54 -23.94 12.20 23.19
N GLY A 55 -24.60 12.64 22.12
CA GLY A 55 -25.67 13.65 22.19
C GLY A 55 -25.18 15.06 22.50
N LEU A 56 -23.87 15.26 22.67
CA LEU A 56 -23.26 16.55 22.99
C LEU A 56 -23.24 17.47 21.76
N PHE A 57 -23.38 18.80 21.96
CA PHE A 57 -23.34 19.81 20.89
C PHE A 57 -21.92 20.05 20.34
N VAL A 58 -20.90 19.88 21.19
CA VAL A 58 -19.47 20.01 20.85
C VAL A 58 -18.68 18.78 21.30
N GLY A 59 -17.56 18.47 20.63
CA GLY A 59 -16.73 17.28 20.87
C GLY A 59 -16.61 16.31 19.68
N LEU A 60 -15.78 15.27 19.80
CA LEU A 60 -15.47 14.31 18.72
C LEU A 60 -16.64 13.36 18.37
N ASN A 61 -17.46 13.02 19.36
CA ASN A 61 -18.66 12.17 19.23
C ASN A 61 -19.94 13.01 19.36
N LYS A 62 -19.89 14.27 18.93
CA LYS A 62 -21.03 15.18 18.97
C LYS A 62 -22.14 14.78 17.98
N GLY A 63 -23.31 15.34 18.20
CA GLY A 63 -24.48 15.16 17.35
C GLY A 63 -25.50 14.18 17.92
N HIS A 64 -26.65 14.11 17.27
CA HIS A 64 -27.77 13.29 17.72
C HIS A 64 -27.40 11.80 17.74
N VAL A 65 -27.85 11.09 18.79
CA VAL A 65 -27.69 9.65 18.90
C VAL A 65 -28.60 9.00 17.86
N VAL A 66 -28.02 8.54 16.75
CA VAL A 66 -28.75 7.87 15.66
C VAL A 66 -28.18 6.47 15.50
N THR A 67 -29.06 5.46 15.50
CA THR A 67 -28.71 4.09 15.16
C THR A 67 -28.42 4.02 13.66
N LYS A 68 -27.15 3.92 13.29
CA LYS A 68 -26.73 3.83 11.89
C LYS A 68 -27.12 2.46 11.34
N LYS A 69 -27.91 2.44 10.28
CA LYS A 69 -28.20 1.22 9.51
C LYS A 69 -27.12 1.03 8.46
N GLU A 70 -26.55 -0.17 8.39
CA GLU A 70 -25.64 -0.54 7.30
C GLU A 70 -26.43 -0.64 6.01
N LEU A 71 -26.24 0.34 5.13
CA LEU A 71 -26.88 0.35 3.82
C LEU A 71 -26.10 -0.54 2.87
N ALA A 72 -26.81 -1.29 2.01
CA ALA A 72 -26.17 -2.04 0.95
C ALA A 72 -25.33 -1.09 0.05
N PRO A 73 -24.09 -1.47 -0.31
CA PRO A 73 -23.22 -0.61 -1.09
C PRO A 73 -23.84 -0.33 -2.46
N ARG A 74 -23.82 0.94 -2.86
CA ARG A 74 -24.49 1.36 -4.09
C ARG A 74 -23.71 0.82 -5.30
N PRO A 75 -24.39 0.43 -6.39
CA PRO A 75 -23.70 -0.01 -7.61
C PRO A 75 -22.72 1.03 -8.20
N SER A 76 -22.92 2.32 -7.94
CA SER A 76 -22.00 3.42 -8.30
C SER A 76 -20.61 3.27 -7.68
N ASP A 77 -20.54 2.76 -6.44
CA ASP A 77 -19.31 2.67 -5.64
C ASP A 77 -18.40 1.56 -6.15
N ARG A 78 -18.94 0.65 -6.98
CA ARG A 78 -18.20 -0.43 -7.63
C ARG A 78 -17.35 0.04 -8.81
N LYS A 79 -17.47 1.31 -9.24
CA LYS A 79 -16.70 1.87 -10.36
C LYS A 79 -15.19 1.84 -10.06
N GLY A 80 -14.41 1.26 -10.97
CA GLY A 80 -12.95 1.15 -10.85
C GLY A 80 -12.45 -0.23 -10.42
N LYS A 81 -13.33 -1.13 -9.95
CA LYS A 81 -12.96 -2.53 -9.70
C LYS A 81 -12.72 -3.26 -11.02
N THR A 82 -11.62 -3.99 -11.12
CA THR A 82 -11.27 -4.73 -12.34
C THR A 82 -11.94 -6.10 -12.35
N SER A 83 -12.65 -6.45 -13.43
CA SER A 83 -13.22 -7.79 -13.64
C SER A 83 -12.17 -8.77 -14.22
N LYS A 84 -12.43 -10.08 -14.09
CA LYS A 84 -11.52 -11.15 -14.58
C LYS A 84 -11.18 -10.97 -16.07
N ARG A 85 -12.20 -10.73 -16.92
CA ARG A 85 -12.03 -10.48 -18.36
C ARG A 85 -11.13 -9.27 -18.65
N VAL A 86 -11.35 -8.15 -17.96
CA VAL A 86 -10.56 -6.93 -18.19
C VAL A 86 -9.12 -7.09 -17.70
N HIS A 87 -8.89 -7.86 -16.63
CA HIS A 87 -7.53 -8.19 -16.18
C HIS A 87 -6.79 -9.02 -17.24
N PHE A 88 -7.43 -10.05 -17.79
CA PHE A 88 -6.86 -10.88 -18.87
C PHE A 88 -6.48 -10.05 -20.10
N VAL A 89 -7.40 -9.24 -20.61
CA VAL A 89 -7.15 -8.36 -21.77
C VAL A 89 -5.99 -7.39 -21.52
N ARG A 90 -5.89 -6.81 -20.31
CA ARG A 90 -4.79 -5.90 -19.97
C ARG A 90 -3.43 -6.59 -19.89
N THR A 91 -3.38 -7.87 -19.53
CA THR A 91 -2.14 -8.64 -19.52
C THR A 91 -1.69 -8.93 -20.96
N LEU A 92 -2.60 -9.40 -21.82
CA LEU A 92 -2.31 -9.66 -23.24
C LEU A 92 -1.78 -8.42 -23.97
N ILE A 93 -2.43 -7.26 -23.80
CA ILE A 93 -1.99 -6.02 -24.47
C ILE A 93 -0.58 -5.62 -24.05
N ARG A 94 -0.19 -5.85 -22.78
CA ARG A 94 1.16 -5.53 -22.29
C ARG A 94 2.23 -6.44 -22.89
N GLU A 95 1.89 -7.68 -23.20
CA GLU A 95 2.79 -8.63 -23.88
C GLU A 95 3.00 -8.22 -25.34
N VAL A 96 1.93 -7.81 -26.04
CA VAL A 96 1.98 -7.42 -27.45
C VAL A 96 2.63 -6.04 -27.67
N ALA A 97 2.20 -5.02 -26.92
CA ALA A 97 2.66 -3.64 -27.13
C ALA A 97 3.99 -3.32 -26.40
N GLY A 98 4.36 -4.12 -25.40
CA GLY A 98 5.57 -3.92 -24.60
C GLY A 98 5.54 -2.66 -23.72
N PHE A 99 6.74 -2.21 -23.30
CA PHE A 99 6.92 -1.06 -22.40
C PHE A 99 7.19 0.25 -23.12
N ALA A 100 6.60 1.33 -22.58
CA ALA A 100 6.88 2.69 -23.05
C ALA A 100 8.31 3.15 -22.68
N PRO A 101 8.91 4.13 -23.38
CA PRO A 101 10.31 4.52 -23.19
C PRO A 101 10.60 5.11 -21.79
N TYR A 102 9.62 5.70 -21.12
CA TYR A 102 9.78 6.17 -19.74
C TYR A 102 9.71 5.02 -18.71
N GLU A 103 8.97 3.96 -19.02
CA GLU A 103 8.85 2.77 -18.18
C GLU A 103 10.17 1.97 -18.22
N LYS A 104 10.79 1.87 -19.40
CA LYS A 104 12.15 1.30 -19.58
C LYS A 104 13.20 2.00 -18.71
N ARG A 105 13.25 3.34 -18.76
CA ARG A 105 14.15 4.14 -17.89
C ARG A 105 13.89 3.91 -16.39
N ILE A 106 12.62 3.72 -15.98
CA ILE A 106 12.29 3.41 -14.59
C ILE A 106 12.84 2.02 -14.22
N THR A 107 12.67 1.00 -15.07
CA THR A 107 13.23 -0.34 -14.79
C THR A 107 14.75 -0.36 -14.72
N GLU A 108 15.43 0.41 -15.57
CA GLU A 108 16.90 0.56 -15.52
C GLU A 108 17.35 1.15 -14.17
N LEU A 109 16.70 2.23 -13.73
CA LEU A 109 17.01 2.85 -12.43
C LEU A 109 16.70 1.93 -11.25
N LEU A 110 15.64 1.10 -11.35
CA LEU A 110 15.28 0.12 -10.33
C LEU A 110 16.25 -1.06 -10.28
N LYS A 111 16.83 -1.49 -11.41
CA LYS A 111 17.88 -2.52 -11.43
C LYS A 111 19.15 -2.07 -10.69
N VAL A 112 19.50 -0.79 -10.81
CA VAL A 112 20.66 -0.19 -10.12
C VAL A 112 20.36 0.15 -8.65
N GLY A 113 19.11 0.03 -8.19
CA GLY A 113 18.70 0.37 -6.82
C GLY A 113 18.52 1.86 -6.55
N LYS A 114 18.42 2.71 -7.59
CA LYS A 114 18.28 4.18 -7.44
C LYS A 114 16.81 4.62 -7.38
N ASP A 115 16.10 4.15 -6.35
CA ASP A 115 14.65 4.37 -6.17
C ASP A 115 14.23 5.84 -6.10
N LYS A 116 15.01 6.68 -5.39
CA LYS A 116 14.74 8.13 -5.28
C LYS A 116 14.84 8.81 -6.66
N ARG A 117 15.75 8.35 -7.53
CA ARG A 117 15.86 8.87 -8.91
C ARG A 117 14.73 8.35 -9.79
N ALA A 118 14.35 7.08 -9.66
CA ALA A 118 13.20 6.51 -10.36
C ALA A 118 11.89 7.26 -10.03
N LEU A 119 11.66 7.58 -8.75
CA LEU A 119 10.51 8.36 -8.32
C LEU A 119 10.50 9.79 -8.87
N LYS A 120 11.68 10.44 -9.00
CA LYS A 120 11.77 11.77 -9.65
C LYS A 120 11.41 11.71 -11.12
N VAL A 121 11.87 10.69 -11.86
CA VAL A 121 11.51 10.50 -13.27
C VAL A 121 10.02 10.21 -13.42
N ALA A 122 9.47 9.31 -12.60
CA ALA A 122 8.05 8.99 -12.63
C ALA A 122 7.16 10.18 -12.28
N LYS A 123 7.53 10.99 -11.26
CA LYS A 123 6.79 12.22 -10.91
C LYS A 123 6.81 13.23 -12.06
N ARG A 124 7.96 13.44 -12.71
CA ARG A 124 8.08 14.35 -13.87
C ARG A 124 7.22 13.92 -15.06
N LYS A 125 6.93 12.62 -15.20
CA LYS A 125 6.12 12.08 -16.31
C LYS A 125 4.63 11.95 -15.97
N LEU A 126 4.27 11.61 -14.73
CA LEU A 126 2.89 11.32 -14.30
C LEU A 126 2.25 12.45 -13.49
N GLY A 127 3.03 13.46 -13.09
CA GLY A 127 2.64 14.62 -12.30
C GLY A 127 2.62 14.34 -10.79
N THR A 128 1.76 13.44 -10.33
CA THR A 128 1.49 13.25 -8.89
C THR A 128 2.35 12.17 -8.24
N HIS A 129 2.65 12.35 -6.95
CA HIS A 129 3.41 11.37 -6.16
C HIS A 129 2.68 10.03 -5.99
N LYS A 130 1.34 10.04 -5.82
CA LYS A 130 0.55 8.81 -5.68
C LYS A 130 0.62 7.94 -6.94
N ARG A 131 0.48 8.56 -8.13
CA ARG A 131 0.62 7.86 -9.42
C ARG A 131 2.05 7.36 -9.65
N ALA A 132 3.05 8.16 -9.27
CA ALA A 132 4.46 7.75 -9.38
C ALA A 132 4.81 6.54 -8.50
N LYS A 133 4.32 6.49 -7.25
CA LYS A 133 4.50 5.33 -6.36
C LYS A 133 3.85 4.08 -6.95
N LYS A 134 2.61 4.19 -7.43
CA LYS A 134 1.91 3.08 -8.10
C LYS A 134 2.68 2.57 -9.32
N LYS A 135 3.23 3.47 -10.15
CA LYS A 135 4.03 3.07 -11.31
C LYS A 135 5.38 2.45 -10.92
N ARG A 136 6.03 2.92 -9.85
CA ARG A 136 7.22 2.25 -9.30
C ARG A 136 6.90 0.82 -8.87
N GLU A 137 5.81 0.61 -8.14
CA GLU A 137 5.37 -0.73 -7.71
C GLU A 137 5.04 -1.64 -8.89
N GLU A 138 4.36 -1.13 -9.92
CA GLU A 138 4.11 -1.87 -11.16
C GLU A 138 5.43 -2.32 -11.81
N MET A 139 6.41 -1.43 -11.98
CA MET A 139 7.71 -1.79 -12.59
C MET A 139 8.55 -2.73 -11.70
N SER A 140 8.50 -2.56 -10.38
CA SER A 140 9.13 -3.48 -9.42
C SER A 140 8.53 -4.88 -9.51
N ASN A 141 7.20 -4.98 -9.67
CA ASN A 141 6.51 -6.27 -9.82
C ASN A 141 6.89 -6.95 -11.14
N VAL A 142 7.07 -6.21 -12.23
CA VAL A 142 7.60 -6.75 -13.50
C VAL A 142 8.98 -7.36 -13.28
N LEU A 143 9.91 -6.65 -12.63
CA LEU A 143 11.26 -7.18 -12.36
C LEU A 143 11.24 -8.42 -11.46
N ARG A 144 10.31 -8.49 -10.50
CA ARG A 144 10.11 -9.71 -9.68
C ARG A 144 9.65 -10.88 -10.54
N LYS A 145 8.66 -10.69 -11.41
CA LYS A 145 8.16 -11.73 -12.34
C LYS A 145 9.24 -12.20 -13.32
N MET A 146 10.04 -11.28 -13.86
CA MET A 146 11.14 -11.63 -14.77
C MET A 146 12.21 -12.46 -14.06
N ARG A 147 12.56 -12.11 -12.80
CA ARG A 147 13.52 -12.88 -12.01
C ARG A 147 13.01 -14.28 -11.66
N SER A 148 11.73 -14.42 -11.30
CA SER A 148 11.14 -15.74 -11.02
C SER A 148 11.05 -16.61 -12.28
N ALA A 149 10.76 -16.02 -13.44
CA ALA A 149 10.72 -16.76 -14.71
C ALA A 149 12.12 -17.22 -15.17
N GLY A 150 13.11 -16.32 -15.16
CA GLY A 150 14.47 -16.65 -15.60
C GLY A 150 15.26 -17.57 -14.67
N GLY A 151 14.81 -17.75 -13.42
CA GLY A 151 15.38 -18.73 -12.49
C GLY A 151 14.94 -20.18 -12.77
N GLY A 152 13.79 -20.36 -13.43
CA GLY A 152 13.26 -21.69 -13.78
C GLY A 152 13.90 -22.32 -15.01
N GLU A 153 14.36 -21.50 -15.96
CA GLU A 153 14.97 -21.97 -17.21
C GLU A 153 16.40 -22.50 -17.03
N LYS A 154 17.09 -22.18 -15.93
CA LYS A 154 18.45 -22.67 -15.63
C LYS A 154 18.50 -24.02 -14.90
N LYS A 155 17.35 -24.59 -14.54
CA LYS A 155 17.25 -25.80 -13.69
C LYS A 155 16.71 -27.02 -14.44
N LYS A 156 16.71 -27.00 -15.77
CA LYS A 156 16.35 -28.12 -16.63
C LYS A 156 17.51 -28.46 -17.55
#